data_AF-A0A2S6H4B5-F1
#
_entry.id   AF-A0A2S6H4B5-F1
#
_cell.length_a   1.000
_cell.length_b   1.000
_cell.length_c   1.000
_cell.angle_alpha   90.00
_cell.angle_beta   90.00
_cell.angle_gamma   90.00
#
_symmetry.space_group_name_H-M   'P 1'
#
loop_
_entity.id
_entity.type
_entity.pdbx_description
1 polymer ?
#
loop_
_entity_poly.entity_id
_entity_poly.type
_entity_poly.pdbx_seq_one_letter_code
_entity_poly.pdbx_strand_id
1 'polypeptide(L)'
;MTTITFDTLKFANTLKAAGVPPAQAEAEAVALSEVLKVNLKDLVTKEDMHRDMRDLEQRLIIKLGALITVAISIVAALVKLL
;
A
#
# COMPACT_ATOMS: atom_id res chain seq x y z
N MET A 1 8.35 -0.62 -2.09
CA MET A 1 8.28 -0.76 -0.62
C MET A 1 9.61 -0.46 0.07
N THR A 2 9.67 0.65 0.79
CA THR A 2 10.67 0.86 1.85
C THR A 2 10.35 -0.09 3.00
N THR A 3 11.27 -1.00 3.30
CA THR A 3 11.11 -1.93 4.41
C THR A 3 11.33 -1.18 5.73
N ILE A 4 10.29 -1.04 6.54
CA ILE A 4 10.44 -0.54 7.91
C ILE A 4 11.06 -1.67 8.73
N THR A 5 12.35 -1.55 9.07
CA THR A 5 13.05 -2.55 9.88
C THR A 5 13.05 -2.14 11.35
N PHE A 6 12.48 -2.98 12.21
CA PHE A 6 12.63 -2.85 13.66
C PHE A 6 13.96 -3.47 14.10
N ASP A 7 14.91 -2.63 14.51
CA ASP A 7 16.22 -3.07 14.99
C ASP A 7 16.10 -3.60 16.44
N THR A 8 15.87 -4.90 16.53
CA THR A 8 15.68 -5.62 17.80
C THR A 8 16.91 -5.49 18.70
N LEU A 9 18.12 -5.48 18.14
CA LEU A 9 19.37 -5.39 18.91
C LEU A 9 19.57 -3.98 19.48
N LYS A 10 19.39 -2.95 18.66
CA LYS A 10 19.48 -1.56 19.10
C LYS A 10 18.43 -1.24 20.17
N PHE A 11 17.22 -1.76 20.03
CA PHE A 11 16.16 -1.61 21.02
C PHE A 11 16.53 -2.28 22.36
N ALA A 12 16.94 -3.55 22.34
CA ALA A 12 17.40 -4.25 23.55
C ALA A 12 18.57 -3.53 24.23
N ASN A 13 19.54 -3.03 23.46
CA ASN A 13 20.67 -2.28 24.01
C ASN A 13 20.25 -0.94 24.64
N THR A 14 19.22 -0.29 24.09
CA THR A 14 18.66 0.93 24.66
C THR A 14 17.98 0.66 26.01
N LEU A 15 17.23 -0.45 26.12
CA LEU A 15 16.63 -0.89 27.38
C LEU A 15 17.70 -1.23 28.43
N LYS A 16 18.75 -1.96 28.03
CA LYS A 16 19.89 -2.27 28.91
C LYS A 16 20.57 -1.00 29.43
N ALA A 17 20.80 -0.01 28.56
CA ALA A 17 21.37 1.28 28.96
C ALA A 17 20.46 2.06 29.92
N ALA A 18 19.15 1.84 29.87
CA ALA A 18 18.17 2.39 30.80
C ALA A 18 18.05 1.61 32.11
N GLY A 19 18.81 0.54 32.30
CA GLY A 19 18.82 -0.27 33.53
C GLY A 19 17.92 -1.49 33.51
N VAL A 20 17.29 -1.82 32.37
CA VAL A 20 16.51 -3.06 32.23
C VAL A 20 17.46 -4.27 32.22
N PRO A 21 17.19 -5.32 33.02
CA PRO A 21 18.00 -6.53 33.02
C PRO A 21 18.17 -7.13 31.61
N PRO A 22 19.35 -7.66 31.25
CA PRO A 22 19.61 -8.12 29.88
C PRO A 22 18.59 -9.12 29.32
N ALA A 23 18.19 -10.10 30.13
CA ALA A 23 17.21 -11.10 29.73
C ALA A 23 15.82 -10.50 29.46
N GLN A 24 15.42 -9.49 30.24
CA GLN A 24 14.13 -8.80 30.04
C GLN A 24 14.19 -7.92 28.80
N ALA A 25 15.27 -7.14 28.63
CA ALA A 25 15.46 -6.28 27.47
C ALA A 25 15.43 -7.06 26.14
N GLU A 26 16.05 -8.24 26.11
CA GLU A 26 16.03 -9.13 24.94
C GLU A 26 14.64 -9.73 24.71
N ALA A 27 13.98 -10.21 25.76
CA ALA A 27 12.63 -10.76 25.66
C ALA A 27 11.61 -9.71 25.18
N GLU A 28 11.66 -8.48 25.70
CA GLU A 28 10.80 -7.37 25.26
C GLU A 28 11.06 -7.01 23.80
N ALA A 29 12.33 -6.93 23.39
CA ALA A 29 12.68 -6.62 22.02
C ALA A 29 12.14 -7.66 21.04
N VAL A 30 12.22 -8.94 21.39
CA VAL A 30 11.70 -10.05 20.57
C VAL A 30 10.18 -10.00 20.51
N ALA A 31 9.50 -9.90 21.65
CA ALA A 31 8.04 -9.83 21.70
C ALA A 31 7.49 -8.65 20.89
N LEU A 32 8.11 -7.47 21.00
CA LEU A 32 7.71 -6.29 20.24
C LEU A 32 7.98 -6.46 18.73
N SER A 33 9.11 -7.07 18.36
CA SER A 33 9.44 -7.38 16.95
C SER A 33 8.39 -8.30 16.32
N GLU A 34 7.91 -9.30 17.05
CA GLU A 34 6.86 -10.21 16.58
C GLU A 34 5.52 -9.50 16.37
N VAL A 35 5.07 -8.71 17.35
CA VAL A 35 3.83 -7.93 17.23
C VAL A 35 3.90 -6.95 16.06
N LEU A 36 5.02 -6.24 15.89
CA LEU A 36 5.20 -5.32 14.78
C LEU A 36 5.20 -6.04 13.43
N LYS A 37 5.86 -7.20 13.31
CA LYS A 37 5.84 -8.00 12.06
C LYS A 37 4.44 -8.45 11.68
N VAL A 38 3.64 -8.89 12.64
CA VAL A 38 2.26 -9.31 12.39
C VAL A 38 1.41 -8.11 11.95
N ASN A 39 1.47 -6.99 12.67
CA ASN A 39 0.65 -5.83 12.35
C ASN A 39 1.05 -5.18 11.01
N LEU A 40 2.34 -5.07 10.72
CA LEU A 40 2.82 -4.42 9.49
C LEU A 40 2.51 -5.20 8.21
N LYS A 41 2.19 -6.50 8.30
CA LYS A 41 1.89 -7.34 7.14
C LYS A 41 0.56 -6.97 6.45
N ASP A 42 -0.41 -6.51 7.23
CA ASP A 42 -1.77 -6.25 6.74
C ASP A 42 -2.05 -4.76 6.51
N LEU A 43 -1.03 -3.90 6.62
CA LEU A 43 -1.17 -2.46 6.39
C LEU A 43 -1.20 -2.16 4.89
N VAL A 44 -2.27 -1.47 4.45
CA VAL A 44 -2.33 -0.87 3.12
C VAL A 44 -1.25 0.20 3.01
N THR A 45 -0.38 0.10 2.01
CA THR A 45 0.66 1.10 1.78
C THR A 45 0.19 2.20 0.83
N LYS A 46 0.87 3.35 0.86
CA LYS A 46 0.67 4.42 -0.13
C LYS A 46 0.85 3.92 -1.57
N GLU A 47 1.76 2.98 -1.77
CA GLU A 47 2.02 2.37 -3.07
C GLU A 47 0.83 1.52 -3.54
N ASP A 48 0.18 0.79 -2.63
CA ASP A 48 -1.05 0.04 -2.92
C ASP A 48 -2.19 0.99 -3.29
N MET A 49 -2.38 2.07 -2.53
CA MET A 49 -3.39 3.10 -2.85
C MET A 49 -3.15 3.75 -4.22
N HIS A 50 -1.90 4.09 -4.53
CA HIS A 50 -1.54 4.65 -5.84
C HIS A 50 -1.78 3.65 -6.98
N ARG A 51 -1.52 2.36 -6.74
CA ARG A 51 -1.81 1.29 -7.72
C ARG A 51 -3.30 1.19 -7.99
N ASP A 52 -4.13 1.16 -6.95
CA ASP A 52 -5.59 1.08 -7.07
C ASP A 52 -6.18 2.32 -7.74
N MET A 53 -5.68 3.51 -7.38
CA MET A 53 -6.08 4.76 -8.03
C MET A 53 -5.74 4.76 -9.53
N ARG A 54 -4.58 4.24 -9.91
CA ARG A 54 -4.17 4.12 -11.31
C ARG A 54 -5.02 3.10 -12.07
N ASP A 55 -5.38 1.97 -11.45
CA ASP A 55 -6.30 0.99 -12.07
C ASP A 55 -7.69 1.60 -12.30
N LEU A 56 -8.20 2.37 -11.33
CA LEU A 56 -9.46 3.09 -11.45
C LEU A 56 -9.41 4.14 -12.58
N GLU A 57 -8.34 4.92 -12.66
CA GLU A 57 -8.12 5.90 -13.72
C GLU A 57 -8.09 5.23 -15.10
N GLN A 58 -7.35 4.12 -15.25
CA GLN A 58 -7.29 3.34 -16.48
C GLN A 58 -8.67 2.82 -16.89
N ARG A 59 -9.42 2.24 -15.95
CA ARG A 59 -10.79 1.75 -16.22
C ARG A 59 -11.72 2.88 -16.62
N LEU A 60 -11.60 4.06 -16.01
CA LEU A 60 -12.38 5.24 -16.38
C LEU A 60 -12.04 5.70 -17.79
N ILE A 61 -10.75 5.83 -18.13
CA ILE A 61 -10.30 6.20 -19.48
C ILE A 61 -10.85 5.23 -20.53
N ILE A 62 -10.76 3.92 -20.28
CA ILE A 62 -11.25 2.89 -21.21
C ILE A 62 -12.78 3.00 -21.38
N LYS A 63 -13.53 3.10 -20.27
CA LYS A 63 -15.00 3.18 -20.32
C LYS A 63 -15.48 4.45 -21.04
N LEU A 64 -14.86 5.60 -20.72
CA LEU A 64 -15.20 6.88 -21.34
C LEU A 64 -14.81 6.90 -22.81
N GLY A 65 -13.62 6.40 -23.15
CA GLY A 65 -13.17 6.27 -24.54
C GLY A 65 -14.13 5.42 -25.36
N ALA A 66 -14.52 4.24 -24.86
CA ALA A 66 -15.48 3.37 -25.53
C ALA A 66 -16.85 4.06 -25.73
N LEU A 67 -17.36 4.74 -24.70
CA LEU A 67 -18.63 5.46 -24.79
C LEU A 67 -18.58 6.59 -25.82
N ILE A 68 -17.48 7.36 -25.86
CA ILE A 68 -17.26 8.43 -26.85
C ILE A 68 -17.20 7.83 -28.26
N THR A 69 -16.44 6.76 -28.47
CA THR A 69 -16.35 6.10 -29.79
C THR A 69 -17.72 5.59 -30.26
N VAL A 70 -18.50 4.98 -29.37
CA VAL A 70 -19.86 4.53 -29.69
C VAL A 70 -20.75 5.73 -30.05
N ALA A 71 -20.76 6.79 -29.25
CA ALA A 71 -21.55 7.98 -29.51
C ALA A 71 -21.20 8.63 -30.86
N ILE A 72 -19.90 8.80 -31.17
CA ILE A 72 -19.43 9.35 -32.44
C ILE A 72 -19.86 8.46 -33.61
N SER A 73 -19.74 7.14 -33.46
CA SER A 73 -20.13 6.18 -34.51
C SER A 73 -21.62 6.27 -34.84
N ILE A 74 -22.47 6.38 -33.81
CA ILE A 74 -23.92 6.55 -33.97
C ILE A 74 -24.23 7.87 -34.67
N VAL A 75 -23.65 8.99 -34.23
CA VAL A 75 -23.86 10.31 -34.84
C VAL A 75 -23.43 10.31 -36.31
N ALA A 76 -22.26 9.74 -36.63
CA ALA A 76 -21.78 9.67 -38.01
C ALA A 76 -22.71 8.85 -38.92
N ALA A 77 -23.25 7.73 -38.42
CA ALA A 77 -24.23 6.93 -39.15
C ALA A 77 -25.54 7.72 -39.40
N LEU A 78 -26.04 8.45 -38.39
CA LEU A 78 -27.25 9.27 -38.52
C LEU A 78 -27.06 10.41 -39.54
N VAL A 79 -25.93 11.12 -39.50
CA VAL A 79 -25.61 12.20 -40.46
C VAL A 79 -25.51 11.68 -41.89
N LYS A 80 -25.07 10.44 -42.10
CA LYS A 80 -24.98 9.84 -43.44
C LYS A 80 -26.33 9.32 -43.97
N LEU A 81 -27.31 9.11 -43.08
CA LEU A 81 -28.66 8.62 -43.41
C LEU A 81 -29.67 9.74 -43.69
N LEU A 82 -29.43 10.94 -43.15
CA LEU A 82 -30.21 12.16 -43.40
C LEU A 82 -29.69 12.90 -44.64
#